data_AF-A0A3D9V047-F1
#
_entry.id   AF-A0A3D9V047-F1
#
_cell.length_a   1.000
_cell.length_b   1.000
_cell.length_c   1.000
_cell.angle_alpha   90.00
_cell.angle_beta   90.00
_cell.angle_gamma   90.00
#
_symmetry.space_group_name_H-M   'P 1'
#
loop_
_entity.id
_entity.type
_entity.pdbx_description
1 polymer ?
#
loop_
_entity_poly.entity_id
_entity_poly.type
_entity_poly.pdbx_seq_one_letter_code
_entity_poly.pdbx_strand_id
1 'polypeptide(L)'
;MTPGPSTPPTEEPGPASTVYRVEHENVPLAIYSPGTGCGDSIAVDFDGDPSGNGPPITRLVPDDDQDDLSADERDAIDMYYTACGWDATLSVAAGAKVGLLSKTEAGAQVTPERCAAAASGASIGGALRIDERADPEVAGFEVGASLCAVTPQGRVAKATITRITFDDDHHALVRFTLTTWVRES
;
A
#
# COMPACT_ATOMS: atom_id res chain seq x y z
N MET A 1 -15.60 -59.00 -28.03
CA MET A 1 -15.90 -57.56 -27.98
C MET A 1 -14.73 -56.89 -27.29
N THR A 2 -13.95 -56.08 -28.02
CA THR A 2 -12.76 -55.38 -27.50
C THR A 2 -13.18 -53.96 -27.12
N PRO A 3 -12.90 -53.48 -25.90
CA PRO A 3 -13.21 -52.10 -25.54
C PRO A 3 -12.27 -51.14 -26.30
N GLY A 4 -12.83 -50.09 -26.89
CA GLY A 4 -12.09 -49.06 -27.61
C GLY A 4 -11.26 -48.17 -26.66
N PRO A 5 -10.18 -47.55 -27.16
CA PRO A 5 -9.34 -46.67 -26.35
C PRO A 5 -10.14 -45.45 -25.89
N SER A 6 -10.21 -45.24 -24.58
CA SER A 6 -10.71 -43.99 -24.01
C SER A 6 -9.66 -42.91 -24.17
N THR A 7 -10.00 -41.85 -24.90
CA THR A 7 -9.19 -40.64 -24.99
C THR A 7 -9.07 -40.02 -23.60
N PRO A 8 -7.87 -39.65 -23.13
CA PRO A 8 -7.75 -38.90 -21.88
C PRO A 8 -8.45 -37.54 -22.03
N PRO A 9 -9.05 -37.00 -20.95
CA PRO A 9 -9.63 -35.67 -20.99
C PRO A 9 -8.52 -34.67 -21.34
N THR A 10 -8.77 -33.83 -22.34
CA THR A 10 -7.96 -32.64 -22.61
C THR A 10 -8.05 -31.75 -21.38
N GLU A 11 -6.95 -31.67 -20.65
CA GLU A 11 -6.77 -30.70 -19.57
C GLU A 11 -6.92 -29.31 -20.20
N GLU A 12 -8.03 -28.64 -19.88
CA GLU A 12 -8.24 -27.25 -20.24
C GLU A 12 -7.09 -26.46 -19.58
N PRO A 13 -6.32 -25.65 -20.33
CA PRO A 13 -5.26 -24.86 -19.71
C PRO A 13 -5.92 -23.97 -18.66
N GLY A 14 -5.65 -24.26 -17.39
CA GLY A 14 -6.10 -23.42 -16.29
C GLY A 14 -5.71 -21.96 -16.55
N PRO A 15 -6.44 -20.98 -15.98
CA PRO A 15 -6.16 -19.58 -16.22
C PRO A 15 -4.68 -19.33 -15.98
N ALA A 16 -3.98 -18.78 -16.98
CA ALA A 16 -2.55 -18.54 -16.93
C ALA A 16 -2.20 -17.91 -15.58
N SER A 17 -1.39 -18.61 -14.77
CA SER A 17 -0.92 -18.09 -13.50
C SER A 17 -0.25 -16.75 -13.80
N THR A 18 -0.78 -15.67 -13.24
CA THR A 18 -0.14 -14.36 -13.41
C THR A 18 1.22 -14.44 -12.72
N VAL A 19 2.29 -14.25 -13.48
CA VAL A 19 3.65 -14.29 -12.94
C VAL A 19 4.04 -12.87 -12.54
N TYR A 20 4.66 -12.74 -11.38
CA TYR A 20 5.15 -11.48 -10.83
C TYR A 20 6.65 -11.56 -10.58
N ARG A 21 7.39 -10.53 -10.97
CA ARG A 21 8.81 -10.36 -10.66
C ARG A 21 8.96 -9.32 -9.56
N VAL A 22 9.77 -9.62 -8.56
CA VAL A 22 10.18 -8.65 -7.53
C VAL A 22 11.01 -7.54 -8.18
N GLU A 23 10.67 -6.30 -7.91
CA GLU A 23 11.43 -5.13 -8.38
C GLU A 23 12.17 -4.44 -7.24
N HIS A 24 11.49 -4.22 -6.12
CA HIS A 24 12.10 -3.72 -4.91
C HIS A 24 11.77 -4.65 -3.74
N GLU A 25 12.77 -4.92 -2.90
CA GLU A 25 12.61 -5.77 -1.73
C GLU A 25 13.18 -5.07 -0.50
N ASN A 26 12.39 -5.09 0.57
CA ASN A 26 12.75 -4.60 1.89
C ASN A 26 13.16 -3.11 1.96
N VAL A 27 12.54 -2.28 1.12
CA VAL A 27 12.80 -0.83 1.12
C VAL A 27 12.20 -0.21 2.39
N PRO A 28 12.98 0.51 3.22
CA PRO A 28 12.44 1.18 4.39
C PRO A 28 11.59 2.39 3.98
N LEU A 29 10.42 2.51 4.58
CA LEU A 29 9.49 3.63 4.41
C LEU A 29 9.06 4.12 5.79
N ALA A 30 8.88 5.43 5.95
CA ALA A 30 8.28 5.98 7.17
C ALA A 30 7.28 7.09 6.84
N ILE A 31 6.15 7.07 7.53
CA ILE A 31 5.27 8.23 7.65
C ILE A 31 5.44 8.79 9.06
N TYR A 32 5.55 10.10 9.14
CA TYR A 32 5.68 10.84 10.38
C TYR A 32 4.74 12.03 10.34
N SER A 33 4.45 12.60 11.51
CA SER A 33 3.63 13.81 11.60
C SER A 33 4.25 14.90 10.70
N PRO A 34 3.50 15.44 9.73
CA PRO A 34 4.03 16.39 8.76
C PRO A 34 4.38 17.74 9.40
N GLY A 35 3.93 18.01 10.63
CA GLY A 35 4.29 19.20 11.40
C GLY A 35 3.27 19.49 12.49
N THR A 36 3.41 20.66 13.13
CA THR A 36 2.44 21.17 14.13
C THR A 36 1.26 21.94 13.50
N GLY A 37 1.29 22.16 12.19
CA GLY A 37 0.25 22.84 11.43
C GLY A 37 -0.78 21.88 10.85
N CYS A 38 -2.01 22.37 10.66
CA CYS A 38 -3.07 21.65 9.95
C CYS A 38 -3.04 22.06 8.48
N GLY A 39 -2.32 21.31 7.64
CA GLY A 39 -2.26 21.58 6.20
C GLY A 39 -1.21 20.76 5.47
N ASP A 40 -0.07 20.53 6.12
CA ASP A 40 0.99 19.71 5.53
C ASP A 40 0.56 18.24 5.46
N SER A 41 1.03 17.54 4.43
CA SER A 41 0.79 16.11 4.23
C SER A 41 2.07 15.37 3.90
N ILE A 42 2.11 14.07 4.21
CA ILE A 42 3.09 13.16 3.61
C ILE A 42 2.41 12.44 2.45
N ALA A 43 2.83 12.76 1.23
CA ALA A 43 2.47 12.00 0.05
C ALA A 43 3.26 10.68 0.02
N VAL A 44 2.57 9.58 -0.29
CA VAL A 44 3.14 8.25 -0.43
C VAL A 44 2.89 7.77 -1.86
N ASP A 45 3.98 7.43 -2.53
CA ASP A 45 4.01 6.83 -3.85
C ASP A 45 4.69 5.46 -3.71
N PHE A 46 3.92 4.37 -3.82
CA PHE A 46 4.42 3.03 -3.58
C PHE A 46 5.29 2.50 -4.72
N ASP A 47 5.29 3.12 -5.89
CA ASP A 47 6.19 2.79 -7.00
C ASP A 47 7.26 3.85 -7.28
N GLY A 48 7.31 4.90 -6.45
CA GLY A 48 8.39 5.86 -6.40
C GLY A 48 9.78 5.21 -6.27
N ASP A 49 10.80 5.93 -6.72
CA ASP A 49 12.16 5.43 -6.82
C ASP A 49 12.88 5.45 -5.45
N PRO A 50 13.20 4.28 -4.86
CA PRO A 50 13.95 4.23 -3.60
C PRO A 50 15.42 4.67 -3.74
N SER A 51 15.94 4.74 -4.96
CA SER A 51 17.34 5.09 -5.25
C SER A 51 17.57 6.59 -5.50
N GLY A 52 16.50 7.38 -5.56
CA GLY A 52 16.56 8.84 -5.67
C GLY A 52 16.82 9.39 -7.08
N ASN A 53 16.66 8.58 -8.13
CA ASN A 53 16.73 9.01 -9.52
C ASN A 53 15.34 9.40 -10.09
N GLY A 54 14.29 9.37 -9.26
CA GLY A 54 12.91 9.73 -9.60
C GLY A 54 12.14 10.27 -8.38
N PRO A 55 10.80 10.40 -8.48
CA PRO A 55 9.95 10.78 -7.34
C PRO A 55 10.19 9.86 -6.15
N PRO A 56 10.36 10.40 -4.93
CA PRO A 56 10.62 9.57 -3.77
C PRO A 56 9.34 8.88 -3.31
N ILE A 57 9.50 7.72 -2.68
CA ILE A 57 8.39 6.92 -2.13
C ILE A 57 7.57 7.69 -1.08
N THR A 58 8.20 8.58 -0.32
CA THR A 58 7.53 9.46 0.63
C THR A 58 8.05 10.89 0.48
N ARG A 59 7.15 11.86 0.42
CA ARG A 59 7.48 13.29 0.30
C ARG A 59 6.61 14.12 1.23
N LEU A 60 7.21 15.04 1.97
CA LEU A 60 6.47 16.12 2.64
C LEU A 60 5.95 17.09 1.57
N VAL A 61 4.65 17.34 1.59
CA VAL A 61 3.97 18.30 0.73
C VAL A 61 3.30 19.34 1.64
N PRO A 62 3.90 20.54 1.76
CA PRO A 62 3.28 21.66 2.47
C PRO A 62 1.93 22.03 1.87
N ASP A 63 1.01 22.57 2.68
CA ASP A 63 -0.34 22.94 2.20
C ASP A 63 -0.28 23.91 1.00
N ASP A 64 0.55 24.93 1.14
CA ASP A 64 0.79 25.96 0.14
C ASP A 64 1.34 25.40 -1.18
N ASP A 65 1.97 24.22 -1.14
CA ASP A 65 2.61 23.56 -2.28
C ASP A 65 1.72 22.48 -2.92
N GLN A 66 0.58 22.12 -2.31
CA GLN A 66 -0.33 21.10 -2.88
C GLN A 66 -0.88 21.53 -4.25
N ASP A 67 -1.14 22.82 -4.42
CA ASP A 67 -1.58 23.41 -5.68
C ASP A 67 -0.44 23.52 -6.72
N ASP A 68 0.81 23.48 -6.26
CA ASP A 68 1.99 23.54 -7.12
C ASP A 68 2.41 22.17 -7.67
N LEU A 69 1.85 21.07 -7.13
CA LEU A 69 2.04 19.73 -7.72
C LEU A 69 1.51 19.69 -9.15
N SER A 70 2.34 19.25 -10.08
CA SER A 70 1.90 18.98 -11.45
C SER A 70 0.85 17.85 -11.49
N ALA A 71 0.08 17.76 -12.59
CA ALA A 71 -0.91 16.70 -12.75
C ALA A 71 -0.27 15.31 -12.65
N ASP A 72 0.87 15.11 -13.31
CA ASP A 72 1.61 13.85 -13.29
C ASP A 72 2.08 13.48 -11.86
N GLU A 73 2.50 14.47 -11.06
CA GLU A 73 2.87 14.23 -9.67
C GLU A 73 1.67 13.87 -8.80
N ARG A 74 0.50 14.46 -9.02
CA ARG A 74 -0.72 14.11 -8.28
C ARG A 74 -1.19 12.71 -8.66
N ASP A 75 -1.13 12.38 -9.94
CA ASP A 75 -1.55 11.07 -10.47
C ASP A 75 -0.61 9.93 -10.03
N ALA A 76 0.65 10.24 -9.69
CA ALA A 76 1.60 9.28 -9.16
C ALA A 76 1.38 8.98 -7.66
N ILE A 77 0.75 9.88 -6.91
CA ILE A 77 0.55 9.68 -5.47
C ILE A 77 -0.52 8.62 -5.24
N ASP A 78 -0.22 7.61 -4.43
CA ASP A 78 -1.16 6.54 -4.07
C ASP A 78 -1.94 6.88 -2.80
N MET A 79 -1.30 7.54 -1.84
CA MET A 79 -1.88 7.88 -0.55
C MET A 79 -1.34 9.19 0.03
N TYR A 80 -2.12 9.78 0.93
CA TYR A 80 -1.73 10.92 1.75
C TYR A 80 -1.87 10.57 3.22
N TYR A 81 -0.87 10.95 4.01
CA TYR A 81 -0.98 11.00 5.46
C TYR A 81 -1.13 12.45 5.89
N THR A 82 -2.18 12.74 6.66
CA THR A 82 -2.46 14.08 7.20
C THR A 82 -2.63 13.99 8.70
N ALA A 83 -2.19 15.01 9.42
CA ALA A 83 -2.38 15.13 10.86
C ALA A 83 -2.77 16.57 11.22
N CYS A 84 -3.75 16.73 12.10
CA CYS A 84 -4.19 18.02 12.60
C CYS A 84 -4.77 17.87 14.01
N GLY A 85 -4.17 18.55 14.99
CA GLY A 85 -4.60 18.47 16.37
C GLY A 85 -4.41 17.07 16.93
N TRP A 86 -5.48 16.28 17.01
CA TRP A 86 -5.45 14.90 17.50
C TRP A 86 -5.96 13.92 16.42
N ASP A 87 -6.24 14.43 15.22
CA ASP A 87 -6.77 13.65 14.11
C ASP A 87 -5.61 13.29 13.18
N ALA A 88 -5.39 12.00 12.92
CA ALA A 88 -4.41 11.51 11.96
C ALA A 88 -5.07 10.50 11.01
N THR A 89 -4.93 10.74 9.70
CA THR A 89 -5.64 9.95 8.68
C THR A 89 -4.72 9.59 7.51
N LEU A 90 -4.77 8.33 7.12
CA LEU A 90 -4.30 7.84 5.83
C LEU A 90 -5.44 7.87 4.82
N SER A 91 -5.32 8.68 3.78
CA SER A 91 -6.31 8.77 2.70
C SER A 91 -5.75 8.21 1.41
N VAL A 92 -6.55 7.46 0.67
CA VAL A 92 -6.19 6.95 -0.65
C VAL A 92 -6.40 8.06 -1.68
N ALA A 93 -5.42 8.28 -2.53
CA ALA A 93 -5.52 9.24 -3.63
C ALA A 93 -6.61 8.82 -4.63
N ALA A 94 -7.13 9.79 -5.37
CA ALA A 94 -8.18 9.52 -6.35
C ALA A 94 -7.67 8.56 -7.44
N GLY A 95 -8.37 7.44 -7.64
CA GLY A 95 -8.00 6.43 -8.65
C GLY A 95 -6.98 5.39 -8.16
N ALA A 96 -6.27 5.66 -7.07
CA ALA A 96 -5.41 4.67 -6.42
C ALA A 96 -6.24 3.57 -5.76
N LYS A 97 -5.68 2.36 -5.70
CA LYS A 97 -6.33 1.19 -5.10
C LYS A 97 -5.47 0.68 -3.97
N VAL A 98 -5.90 0.92 -2.75
CA VAL A 98 -5.20 0.48 -1.55
C VAL A 98 -6.15 -0.29 -0.64
N GLY A 99 -5.68 -1.42 -0.13
CA GLY A 99 -6.36 -2.24 0.86
C GLY A 99 -5.42 -2.61 1.99
N LEU A 100 -6.00 -2.98 3.12
CA LEU A 100 -5.30 -3.44 4.31
C LEU A 100 -5.50 -4.96 4.45
N LEU A 101 -4.38 -5.66 4.57
CA LEU A 101 -4.33 -7.04 5.04
C LEU A 101 -3.93 -7.01 6.51
N SER A 102 -4.86 -7.32 7.41
CA SER A 102 -4.57 -7.48 8.82
C SER A 102 -3.52 -8.57 9.04
N LYS A 103 -2.88 -8.54 10.21
CA LYS A 103 -1.92 -9.55 10.60
C LYS A 103 -2.63 -10.89 10.77
N THR A 104 -2.83 -11.63 9.68
CA THR A 104 -3.32 -13.00 9.77
C THR A 104 -2.33 -13.77 10.62
N GLU A 105 -2.84 -14.34 11.72
CA GLU A 105 -2.07 -15.06 12.72
C GLU A 105 -1.03 -15.98 12.05
N ALA A 106 0.25 -15.66 12.25
CA ALA A 106 1.41 -16.49 11.95
C ALA A 106 1.51 -17.11 10.54
N GLY A 107 2.07 -16.36 9.57
CA GLY A 107 3.00 -16.98 8.60
C GLY A 107 2.48 -17.27 7.18
N ALA A 108 1.26 -16.89 6.81
CA ALA A 108 0.90 -16.88 5.40
C ALA A 108 1.65 -15.72 4.70
N GLN A 109 2.63 -16.07 3.86
CA GLN A 109 3.37 -15.09 3.06
C GLN A 109 2.38 -14.25 2.25
N VAL A 110 2.45 -12.92 2.40
CA VAL A 110 1.68 -12.01 1.55
C VAL A 110 2.30 -12.05 0.16
N THR A 111 1.64 -12.75 -0.76
CA THR A 111 2.01 -12.85 -2.18
C THR A 111 1.48 -11.63 -2.96
N PRO A 112 2.06 -11.31 -4.13
CA PRO A 112 1.55 -10.22 -4.97
C PRO A 112 0.08 -10.41 -5.37
N GLU A 113 -0.39 -11.63 -5.61
CA GLU A 113 -1.79 -11.90 -5.96
C GLU A 113 -2.73 -11.55 -4.81
N ARG A 114 -2.37 -11.96 -3.58
CA ARG A 114 -3.16 -11.66 -2.39
C ARG A 114 -3.18 -10.15 -2.11
N CYS A 115 -2.05 -9.49 -2.36
CA CYS A 115 -1.92 -8.05 -2.19
C CYS A 115 -2.74 -7.28 -3.23
N ALA A 116 -2.67 -7.69 -4.51
CA ALA A 116 -3.48 -7.12 -5.58
C ALA A 116 -4.99 -7.33 -5.35
N ALA A 117 -5.40 -8.49 -4.81
CA ALA A 117 -6.78 -8.75 -4.43
C ALA A 117 -7.26 -7.84 -3.30
N ALA A 118 -6.43 -7.63 -2.27
CA ALA A 118 -6.74 -6.72 -1.17
C ALA A 118 -6.89 -5.26 -1.65
N ALA A 119 -5.97 -4.81 -2.49
CA ALA A 119 -6.01 -3.50 -3.14
C ALA A 119 -7.28 -3.31 -3.99
N SER A 120 -7.64 -4.34 -4.77
CA SER A 120 -8.84 -4.31 -5.63
C SER A 120 -10.14 -4.25 -4.83
N GLY A 121 -10.17 -4.84 -3.64
CA GLY A 121 -11.29 -4.72 -2.71
C GLY A 121 -11.34 -3.39 -1.95
N ALA A 122 -10.30 -2.55 -2.07
CA ALA A 122 -10.15 -1.25 -1.42
C ALA A 122 -10.61 -1.23 0.05
N SER A 123 -10.17 -2.19 0.87
CA SER A 123 -10.73 -2.45 2.20
C SER A 123 -10.59 -1.31 3.22
N ILE A 124 -9.76 -0.30 2.94
CA ILE A 124 -9.67 0.91 3.76
C ILE A 124 -10.68 1.99 3.38
N GLY A 125 -11.59 1.74 2.42
CA GLY A 125 -12.74 2.62 2.14
C GLY A 125 -12.39 4.04 1.69
N GLY A 126 -11.16 4.27 1.22
CA GLY A 126 -10.65 5.58 0.84
C GLY A 126 -9.98 6.38 1.97
N ALA A 127 -10.26 6.08 3.24
CA ALA A 127 -9.60 6.73 4.37
C ALA A 127 -9.58 5.85 5.63
N LEU A 128 -8.47 5.86 6.34
CA LEU A 128 -8.26 5.15 7.60
C LEU A 128 -7.72 6.10 8.66
N ARG A 129 -8.47 6.25 9.75
CA ARG A 129 -8.00 6.99 10.93
C ARG A 129 -7.01 6.13 11.72
N ILE A 130 -5.88 6.72 12.08
CA ILE A 130 -4.79 6.01 12.76
C ILE A 130 -4.23 6.76 13.98
N ASP A 131 -4.94 7.78 14.48
CA ASP A 131 -4.65 8.36 15.79
C ASP A 131 -4.93 7.38 16.94
N GLU A 132 -4.31 7.58 18.11
CA GLU A 132 -4.43 6.66 19.26
C GLU A 132 -5.89 6.44 19.71
N ARG A 133 -6.78 7.42 19.52
CA ARG A 133 -8.19 7.31 19.92
C ARG A 133 -9.04 6.49 18.95
N ALA A 134 -8.62 6.38 17.70
CA ALA A 134 -9.33 5.64 16.66
C ALA A 134 -9.21 4.12 16.83
N ASP A 135 -8.37 3.64 17.75
CA ASP A 135 -8.04 2.22 17.95
C ASP A 135 -7.72 1.53 16.61
N PRO A 136 -6.63 1.93 15.94
CA PRO A 136 -6.29 1.45 14.60
C PRO A 136 -6.16 -0.08 14.53
N GLU A 137 -5.86 -0.74 15.64
CA GLU A 137 -5.79 -2.19 15.73
C GLU A 137 -7.16 -2.85 15.48
N VAL A 138 -8.27 -2.22 15.88
CA VAL A 138 -9.63 -2.68 15.56
C VAL A 138 -9.89 -2.66 14.05
N ALA A 139 -9.28 -1.71 13.33
CA ALA A 139 -9.31 -1.66 11.88
C ALA A 139 -8.28 -2.60 11.23
N GLY A 140 -7.49 -3.34 12.01
CA GLY A 140 -6.43 -4.23 11.54
C GLY A 140 -5.12 -3.52 11.18
N PHE A 141 -4.96 -2.26 11.57
CA PHE A 141 -3.75 -1.47 11.35
C PHE A 141 -2.82 -1.63 12.56
N GLU A 142 -2.03 -2.69 12.51
CA GLU A 142 -1.18 -3.15 13.61
C GLU A 142 0.18 -3.62 13.09
N VAL A 143 1.17 -3.75 13.99
CA VAL A 143 2.50 -4.26 13.61
C VAL A 143 2.40 -5.68 13.06
N GLY A 144 2.82 -5.85 11.81
CA GLY A 144 2.73 -7.08 11.02
C GLY A 144 1.64 -7.07 9.96
N ALA A 145 0.68 -6.14 10.01
CA ALA A 145 -0.27 -5.91 8.93
C ALA A 145 0.43 -5.31 7.70
N SER A 146 -0.21 -5.41 6.53
CA SER A 146 0.32 -4.88 5.28
C SER A 146 -0.69 -3.99 4.57
N LEU A 147 -0.27 -2.76 4.25
CA LEU A 147 -0.92 -1.97 3.22
C LEU A 147 -0.53 -2.55 1.86
N CYS A 148 -1.54 -2.78 1.03
CA CYS A 148 -1.41 -3.38 -0.27
C CYS A 148 -1.99 -2.45 -1.31
N ALA A 149 -1.19 -2.10 -2.32
CA ALA A 149 -1.59 -1.20 -3.39
C ALA A 149 -1.44 -1.85 -4.77
N VAL A 150 -2.31 -1.45 -5.69
CA VAL A 150 -2.06 -1.57 -7.13
C VAL A 150 -1.92 -0.15 -7.64
N THR A 151 -0.69 0.21 -8.01
CA THR A 151 -0.38 1.57 -8.44
C THR A 151 -0.96 1.83 -9.83
N PRO A 152 -1.13 3.10 -10.24
CA PRO A 152 -1.61 3.46 -11.58
C PRO A 152 -0.78 2.85 -12.71
N GLN A 153 0.51 2.61 -12.47
CA GLN A 153 1.46 2.05 -13.42
C GLN A 153 1.38 0.51 -13.48
N GLY A 154 0.47 -0.11 -12.71
CA GLY A 154 0.22 -1.54 -12.70
C GLY A 154 1.17 -2.34 -11.81
N ARG A 155 1.95 -1.66 -10.96
CA ARG A 155 2.80 -2.31 -9.95
C ARG A 155 1.94 -2.77 -8.79
N VAL A 156 2.29 -3.91 -8.21
CA VAL A 156 1.73 -4.34 -6.92
C VAL A 156 2.72 -3.97 -5.84
N ALA A 157 2.26 -3.33 -4.78
CA ALA A 157 3.09 -2.91 -3.66
C ALA A 157 2.54 -3.44 -2.34
N LYS A 158 3.45 -3.84 -1.45
CA LYS A 158 3.17 -4.28 -0.08
C LYS A 158 4.05 -3.50 0.89
N ALA A 159 3.46 -2.62 1.68
CA ALA A 159 4.11 -1.96 2.80
C ALA A 159 3.71 -2.64 4.12
N THR A 160 4.62 -3.44 4.66
CA THR A 160 4.41 -4.18 5.92
C THR A 160 4.76 -3.29 7.10
N ILE A 161 3.83 -3.09 8.04
CA ILE A 161 4.03 -2.28 9.24
C ILE A 161 5.03 -2.97 10.16
N THR A 162 6.18 -2.34 10.38
CA THR A 162 7.23 -2.87 11.27
C THR A 162 7.23 -2.21 12.64
N ARG A 163 6.72 -0.98 12.73
CA ARG A 163 6.62 -0.25 13.99
C ARG A 163 5.55 0.82 13.91
N ILE A 164 4.76 0.94 14.97
CA ILE A 164 3.88 2.08 15.25
C ILE A 164 4.36 2.67 16.57
N THR A 165 4.53 3.99 16.61
CA THR A 165 4.74 4.78 17.82
C THR A 165 3.85 6.02 17.72
N PHE A 166 3.57 6.68 18.83
CA PHE A 166 2.81 7.92 18.85
C PHE A 166 3.70 9.07 19.31
N ASP A 167 3.52 10.25 18.72
CA ASP A 167 4.16 11.48 19.19
C ASP A 167 3.37 12.10 20.35
N ASP A 168 3.84 13.25 20.84
CA ASP A 168 3.22 13.95 21.99
C ASP A 168 1.80 14.46 21.68
N ASP A 169 1.44 14.59 20.41
CA ASP A 169 0.10 14.98 19.93
C ASP A 169 -0.77 13.74 19.60
N HIS A 170 -0.29 12.53 19.95
CA HIS A 170 -0.96 11.25 19.75
C HIS A 170 -1.16 10.84 18.27
N HIS A 171 -0.36 11.41 17.36
CA HIS A 171 -0.35 11.02 15.96
C HIS A 171 0.55 9.81 15.74
N ALA A 172 0.13 8.89 14.86
CA ALA A 172 0.92 7.71 14.55
C ALA A 172 2.15 8.06 13.70
N LEU A 173 3.32 7.67 14.20
CA LEU A 173 4.56 7.55 13.46
C LEU A 173 4.73 6.09 13.07
N VAL A 174 4.66 5.79 11.77
CA VAL A 174 4.61 4.42 11.28
C VAL A 174 5.81 4.13 10.38
N ARG A 175 6.50 3.03 10.67
CA ARG A 175 7.56 2.49 9.83
C ARG A 175 7.06 1.26 9.11
N PHE A 176 7.47 1.16 7.85
CA PHE A 176 7.12 0.06 6.97
C PHE A 176 8.36 -0.53 6.31
N THR A 177 8.21 -1.76 5.86
CA THR A 177 9.09 -2.38 4.89
C THR A 177 8.30 -2.62 3.61
N LEU A 178 8.73 -1.99 2.52
CA LEU A 178 8.10 -2.03 1.21
C LEU A 178 8.72 -3.13 0.33
N THR A 179 7.86 -3.93 -0.27
CA THR A 179 8.18 -4.83 -1.38
C THR A 179 7.29 -4.47 -2.56
N THR A 180 7.84 -4.45 -3.76
CA THR A 180 7.06 -4.19 -4.98
C THR A 180 7.32 -5.24 -6.04
N TRP A 181 6.29 -5.50 -6.86
CA TRP A 181 6.32 -6.46 -7.94
C TRP A 181 5.72 -5.89 -9.20
N VAL A 182 6.29 -6.29 -10.33
CA VAL A 182 5.73 -6.06 -11.66
C VAL A 182 5.21 -7.35 -12.24
N ARG A 183 4.09 -7.26 -12.96
CA ARG A 183 3.53 -8.39 -13.69
C ARG A 183 4.43 -8.70 -14.89
N GLU A 184 4.82 -9.97 -15.02
CA GLU A 184 5.48 -10.44 -16.23
C GLU A 184 4.45 -10.60 -17.35
N SER A 185 4.78 -10.06 -18.51
CA SER A 185 3.97 -10.03 -19.74
C SER A 185 4.01 -11.36 -20.48
#